data_AF-X1FKR8-F1
#
_entry.id   AF-X1FKR8-F1
#
_cell.length_a   1.000
_cell.length_b   1.000
_cell.length_c   1.000
_cell.angle_alpha   90.00
_cell.angle_beta   90.00
_cell.angle_gamma   90.00
#
_symmetry.space_group_name_H-M   'P 1'
#
loop_
_entity.id
_entity.type
_entity.pdbx_description
1 polymer ?
#
loop_
_entity_poly.entity_id
_entity_poly.type
_entity_poly.pdbx_seq_one_letter_code
_entity_poly.pdbx_strand_id
1 'polypeptide(L)'
;IEESITVGPTLGMDSLTMGLYAGIIGFILIIAFMFFYYRGLGIFSALGLIIYIIIFWGSLAGIDAALTLPGIAGIILTIGMAVDANVIIFERIKEEIIKSKSPRIAIGDGFKNAIRTIVDSNVTTLITAAALYRFGTGPIKGFAVTLSLGVVISMVISLLFTRSIIFLMAGIPRMAAPGFLGVRRRSNE
;
A
#
# COMPACT_ATOMS: atom_id res chain seq x y z
N ILE A 1 24.54 -21.69 -22.12
CA ILE A 1 23.27 -22.16 -22.73
C ILE A 1 22.28 -21.04 -22.52
N GLU A 2 22.06 -20.25 -23.57
CA GLU A 2 21.10 -19.14 -23.56
C GLU A 2 19.73 -19.77 -23.84
N GLU A 3 18.95 -19.98 -22.78
CA GLU A 3 17.59 -20.50 -22.91
C GLU A 3 16.71 -19.35 -23.39
N SER A 4 16.63 -19.16 -24.71
CA SER A 4 15.68 -18.24 -25.33
C SER A 4 14.28 -18.84 -25.19
N ILE A 5 13.62 -18.54 -24.07
CA ILE A 5 12.18 -18.74 -23.96
C ILE A 5 11.55 -17.67 -24.87
N THR A 6 11.46 -17.98 -26.16
CA THR A 6 10.73 -17.16 -27.13
C THR A 6 9.25 -17.30 -26.80
N VAL A 7 8.79 -16.53 -25.83
CA VAL A 7 7.37 -16.44 -25.48
C VAL A 7 6.66 -15.94 -26.73
N GLY A 8 5.75 -16.73 -27.28
CA GLY A 8 4.92 -16.29 -28.40
C GLY A 8 4.21 -14.98 -28.05
N PRO A 9 4.02 -14.05 -29.01
CA PRO A 9 3.32 -12.78 -28.76
C PRO A 9 1.96 -12.96 -28.06
N THR A 10 1.30 -14.09 -28.32
CA THR A 10 0.04 -14.50 -27.70
C THR A 10 0.20 -14.84 -26.21
N LEU A 11 1.18 -15.66 -25.83
CA LEU A 11 1.42 -16.06 -24.43
C LEU A 11 1.81 -14.86 -23.53
N GLY A 12 2.57 -13.91 -24.06
CA GLY A 12 2.90 -12.67 -23.36
C GLY A 12 1.67 -11.80 -23.13
N MET A 13 0.82 -11.66 -24.15
CA MET A 13 -0.41 -10.88 -24.09
C MET A 13 -1.47 -11.51 -23.17
N ASP A 14 -1.59 -12.84 -23.17
CA ASP A 14 -2.48 -13.57 -22.27
C ASP A 14 -2.05 -13.41 -20.81
N SER A 15 -0.74 -13.50 -20.54
CA SER A 15 -0.20 -13.31 -19.19
C SER A 15 -0.38 -11.87 -18.69
N LEU A 16 -0.22 -10.87 -19.56
CA LEU A 16 -0.53 -9.47 -19.25
C LEU A 16 -2.00 -9.31 -18.89
N THR A 17 -2.89 -9.88 -19.70
CA THR A 17 -4.33 -9.80 -19.51
C THR A 17 -4.77 -10.47 -18.21
N MET A 18 -4.25 -11.67 -17.92
CA MET A 18 -4.48 -12.35 -16.64
C MET A 18 -3.92 -11.57 -15.45
N GLY A 19 -2.73 -10.95 -15.59
CA GLY A 19 -2.16 -10.08 -14.57
C GLY A 19 -3.02 -8.84 -14.29
N LEU A 20 -3.58 -8.22 -15.33
CA LEU A 20 -4.53 -7.11 -15.19
C LEU A 20 -5.80 -7.55 -14.48
N TYR A 21 -6.40 -8.69 -14.86
CA TYR A 21 -7.57 -9.23 -14.17
C TYR A 21 -7.27 -9.54 -12.70
N ALA A 22 -6.15 -10.20 -12.41
CA ALA A 22 -5.72 -10.48 -11.04
C ALA A 22 -5.53 -9.19 -10.23
N GLY A 23 -4.92 -8.16 -10.82
CA GLY A 23 -4.75 -6.84 -10.20
C GLY A 23 -6.09 -6.16 -9.90
N ILE A 24 -7.03 -6.15 -10.85
CA ILE A 24 -8.36 -5.55 -10.68
C ILE A 24 -9.16 -6.27 -9.60
N ILE A 25 -9.20 -7.61 -9.65
CA ILE A 25 -9.91 -8.42 -8.65
C ILE A 25 -9.32 -8.18 -7.26
N GLY A 26 -7.99 -8.24 -7.14
CA GLY A 26 -7.29 -7.96 -5.89
C GLY A 26 -7.57 -6.56 -5.35
N PHE A 27 -7.54 -5.55 -6.22
CA PHE A 27 -7.86 -4.17 -5.87
C PHE A 27 -9.29 -4.01 -5.32
N ILE A 28 -10.29 -4.59 -5.99
CA ILE A 28 -11.69 -4.55 -5.54
C ILE A 28 -11.85 -5.23 -4.18
N LEU A 29 -11.25 -6.41 -4.00
CA LEU A 29 -11.30 -7.14 -2.74
C LEU A 29 -10.67 -6.34 -1.59
N ILE A 30 -9.54 -5.70 -1.85
CA ILE A 30 -8.85 -4.85 -0.86
C ILE A 30 -9.70 -3.64 -0.48
N ILE A 31 -10.30 -2.93 -1.45
CA ILE A 31 -11.18 -1.79 -1.16
C ILE A 31 -12.41 -2.25 -0.37
N ALA A 32 -13.03 -3.36 -0.76
CA ALA A 32 -14.17 -3.91 -0.03
C ALA A 32 -13.79 -4.22 1.42
N PHE A 33 -12.66 -4.91 1.63
CA PHE A 33 -12.14 -5.20 2.97
C PHE A 33 -11.88 -3.92 3.79
N MET A 34 -11.24 -2.90 3.19
CA MET A 34 -11.01 -1.61 3.84
C MET A 34 -12.30 -0.92 4.25
N PHE A 35 -13.31 -0.92 3.37
CA PHE A 35 -14.59 -0.30 3.63
C PHE A 35 -15.35 -1.00 4.77
N PHE A 36 -15.43 -2.34 4.74
CA PHE A 36 -16.16 -3.10 5.76
C PHE A 36 -15.48 -3.08 7.13
N TYR A 37 -14.14 -3.22 7.17
CA TYR A 37 -13.41 -3.33 8.44
C TYR A 37 -13.10 -1.97 9.06
N TYR A 38 -12.65 -0.98 8.26
CA TYR A 38 -12.19 0.33 8.76
C TYR A 38 -13.21 1.46 8.61
N ARG A 39 -14.38 1.20 8.03
CA ARG A 39 -15.49 2.15 7.88
C ARG A 39 -15.02 3.50 7.31
N GLY A 40 -15.11 4.57 8.10
CA GLY A 40 -14.76 5.92 7.66
C GLY A 40 -13.28 6.10 7.31
N LEU A 41 -12.37 5.41 8.03
CA LEU A 41 -10.94 5.38 7.71
C LEU A 41 -10.67 4.67 6.38
N GLY A 42 -11.48 3.65 6.05
CA GLY A 42 -11.38 2.89 4.80
C GLY A 42 -11.56 3.76 3.55
N ILE A 43 -12.41 4.79 3.60
CA ILE A 43 -12.65 5.71 2.49
C ILE A 43 -11.38 6.53 2.18
N PHE A 44 -10.69 7.01 3.22
CA PHE A 44 -9.45 7.77 3.05
C PHE A 44 -8.30 6.90 2.55
N SER A 45 -8.24 5.64 2.98
CA SER A 45 -7.30 4.66 2.41
C SER A 45 -7.56 4.40 0.93
N ALA A 46 -8.82 4.26 0.53
CA ALA A 46 -9.16 4.05 -0.87
C ALA A 46 -8.72 5.24 -1.74
N LEU A 47 -8.90 6.48 -1.24
CA LEU A 47 -8.40 7.68 -1.93
C LEU A 47 -6.87 7.69 -2.03
N GLY A 48 -6.16 7.36 -0.95
CA GLY A 48 -4.70 7.24 -0.96
C GLY A 48 -4.22 6.18 -1.95
N LEU A 49 -4.93 5.05 -2.05
CA LEU A 49 -4.62 3.98 -2.99
C LEU A 49 -4.85 4.40 -4.45
N ILE A 50 -5.90 5.18 -4.75
CA ILE A 50 -6.13 5.73 -6.09
C ILE A 50 -4.97 6.65 -6.49
N ILE A 51 -4.54 7.54 -5.59
CA ILE A 51 -3.41 8.44 -5.84
C ILE A 51 -2.12 7.63 -6.03
N TYR A 52 -1.92 6.58 -5.24
CA TYR A 52 -0.82 5.64 -5.40
C TYR A 52 -0.78 5.05 -6.80
N ILE A 53 -1.91 4.53 -7.30
CA ILE A 53 -1.99 3.93 -8.63
C ILE A 53 -1.64 4.97 -9.71
N ILE A 54 -2.16 6.20 -9.62
CA ILE A 54 -1.89 7.27 -10.59
C ILE A 54 -0.39 7.61 -10.61
N ILE A 55 0.21 7.85 -9.44
CA ILE A 55 1.63 8.22 -9.34
C ILE A 55 2.53 7.04 -9.75
N PHE A 56 2.16 5.82 -9.37
CA PHE A 56 2.90 4.61 -9.72
C PHE A 56 2.94 4.39 -11.23
N TRP A 57 1.79 4.41 -11.91
CA TRP A 57 1.75 4.26 -13.37
C TRP A 57 2.39 5.43 -14.09
N GLY A 58 2.21 6.68 -13.61
CA GLY A 58 2.89 7.84 -14.17
C GLY A 58 4.41 7.77 -14.04
N SER A 59 4.92 7.28 -12.91
CA SER A 59 6.35 7.09 -12.69
C SER A 59 6.90 5.93 -13.51
N LEU A 60 6.13 4.83 -13.63
CA LEU A 60 6.50 3.68 -14.44
C LEU A 60 6.55 4.04 -15.94
N ALA A 61 5.66 4.90 -16.43
CA ALA A 61 5.70 5.38 -17.81
C ALA A 61 6.94 6.25 -18.10
N GLY A 62 7.52 6.90 -17.07
CA GLY A 62 8.75 7.69 -17.20
C GLY A 62 10.04 6.89 -17.09
N ILE A 63 9.96 5.62 -16.67
CA ILE A 63 11.09 4.71 -16.56
C ILE A 63 10.88 3.66 -17.66
N ASP A 64 11.75 3.58 -18.67
CA ASP A 64 11.70 2.56 -19.73
C ASP A 64 12.00 1.13 -19.20
N ALA A 65 11.31 0.73 -18.14
CA ALA A 65 11.39 -0.58 -17.53
C ALA A 65 10.59 -1.58 -18.36
N ALA A 66 11.24 -2.69 -18.73
CA ALA A 66 10.56 -3.76 -19.44
C ALA A 66 9.44 -4.36 -18.58
N LEU A 67 8.19 -4.25 -19.05
CA LEU A 67 7.04 -4.99 -18.51
C LEU A 67 7.15 -6.48 -18.87
N THR A 68 8.02 -7.16 -18.16
CA THR A 68 8.12 -8.62 -18.17
C THR A 68 7.07 -9.23 -17.24
N LEU A 69 6.77 -10.52 -17.38
CA LEU A 69 5.87 -11.24 -16.45
C LEU A 69 6.25 -11.04 -14.97
N PRO A 70 7.53 -11.19 -14.57
CA PRO A 70 7.94 -10.89 -13.20
C PRO A 70 7.73 -9.42 -12.84
N GLY A 71 7.98 -8.48 -13.77
CA GLY A 71 7.68 -7.06 -13.56
C GLY A 71 6.23 -6.81 -13.17
N ILE A 72 5.28 -7.45 -13.87
CA ILE A 72 3.83 -7.39 -13.58
C ILE A 72 3.51 -7.97 -12.20
N ALA A 73 4.14 -9.08 -11.81
CA ALA A 73 4.00 -9.62 -10.47
C ALA A 73 4.46 -8.62 -9.40
N GLY A 74 5.52 -7.85 -9.68
CA GLY A 74 5.97 -6.74 -8.84
C GLY A 74 4.93 -5.64 -8.71
N ILE A 75 4.26 -5.27 -9.82
CA ILE A 75 3.16 -4.30 -9.79
C ILE A 75 2.04 -4.78 -8.86
N ILE A 76 1.57 -6.02 -9.04
CA ILE A 76 0.48 -6.59 -8.22
C ILE A 76 0.88 -6.65 -6.74
N LEU A 77 2.12 -7.07 -6.45
CA LEU A 77 2.66 -7.10 -5.09
C LEU A 77 2.66 -5.71 -4.44
N THR A 78 3.11 -4.69 -5.17
CA THR A 78 3.18 -3.32 -4.64
C THR A 78 1.81 -2.71 -4.37
N ILE A 79 0.77 -3.07 -5.13
CA ILE A 79 -0.62 -2.66 -4.84
C ILE A 79 -1.07 -3.22 -3.49
N GLY A 80 -0.76 -4.47 -3.18
CA GLY A 80 -1.05 -5.08 -1.88
C GLY A 80 -0.30 -4.37 -0.74
N MET A 81 1.00 -4.13 -0.94
CA MET A 81 1.84 -3.41 0.02
C MET A 81 1.40 -1.95 0.24
N ALA A 82 0.83 -1.29 -0.76
CA ALA A 82 0.32 0.07 -0.64
C ALA A 82 -0.80 0.20 0.40
N VAL A 83 -1.52 -0.89 0.71
CA VAL A 83 -2.58 -0.90 1.72
C VAL A 83 -2.06 -1.32 3.11
N ASP A 84 -1.00 -2.11 3.18
CA ASP A 84 -0.40 -2.56 4.45
C ASP A 84 -0.02 -1.39 5.37
N ALA A 85 0.66 -0.37 4.82
CA ALA A 85 1.05 0.81 5.59
C ALA A 85 -0.16 1.56 6.19
N ASN A 86 -1.26 1.66 5.44
CA ASN A 86 -2.48 2.30 5.92
C ASN A 86 -3.15 1.48 7.02
N VAL A 87 -3.16 0.15 6.89
CA VAL A 87 -3.66 -0.78 7.92
C VAL A 87 -2.88 -0.65 9.23
N ILE A 88 -1.56 -0.64 9.17
CA ILE A 88 -0.70 -0.47 10.36
C ILE A 88 -1.01 0.84 11.09
N ILE A 89 -1.19 1.94 10.34
CA ILE A 89 -1.57 3.24 10.92
C ILE A 89 -2.91 3.13 11.65
N PHE A 90 -3.93 2.56 11.00
CA PHE A 90 -5.27 2.47 11.55
C PHE A 90 -5.34 1.59 12.79
N GLU A 91 -4.71 0.43 12.76
CA GLU A 91 -4.66 -0.45 13.93
C GLU A 91 -3.94 0.24 15.08
N ARG A 92 -2.83 0.94 14.82
CA ARG A 92 -2.14 1.67 15.90
C ARG A 92 -2.98 2.82 16.47
N ILE A 93 -3.76 3.52 15.65
CA ILE A 93 -4.70 4.54 16.13
C ILE A 93 -5.80 3.88 17.00
N LYS A 94 -6.37 2.77 16.55
CA LYS A 94 -7.41 2.03 17.28
C LYS A 94 -6.88 1.52 18.62
N GLU A 95 -5.67 0.98 18.67
CA GLU A 95 -5.00 0.58 19.91
C GLU A 95 -4.89 1.74 20.90
N GLU A 96 -4.50 2.93 20.44
CA GLU A 96 -4.39 4.10 21.32
C GLU A 96 -5.76 4.61 21.80
N ILE A 97 -6.83 4.47 21.00
CA ILE A 97 -8.21 4.77 21.41
C ILE A 97 -8.72 3.77 22.46
N ILE A 98 -8.38 2.48 22.31
CA ILE A 98 -8.73 1.43 23.27
C ILE A 98 -8.09 1.70 24.64
N LYS A 99 -6.89 2.31 24.68
CA LYS A 99 -6.23 2.80 25.89
C LYS A 99 -6.89 4.06 26.49
N SER A 100 -8.14 4.34 26.14
CA SER A 100 -8.96 5.47 26.62
C SER A 100 -8.41 6.86 26.32
N LYS A 101 -7.47 7.00 25.36
CA LYS A 101 -7.01 8.32 24.92
C LYS A 101 -8.11 9.02 24.12
N SER A 102 -8.11 10.35 24.18
CA SER A 102 -8.98 11.13 23.31
C SER A 102 -8.63 10.86 21.84
N PRO A 103 -9.61 10.79 20.92
CA PRO A 103 -9.35 10.47 19.51
C PRO A 103 -8.26 11.33 18.86
N ARG A 104 -8.18 12.61 19.23
CA ARG A 104 -7.17 13.54 18.71
C ARG A 104 -5.75 13.19 19.16
N ILE A 105 -5.56 12.80 20.42
CA ILE A 105 -4.26 12.36 20.95
C ILE A 105 -3.91 10.98 20.40
N ALA A 106 -4.89 10.08 20.34
CA ALA A 106 -4.71 8.73 19.83
C ALA A 106 -4.26 8.71 18.36
N ILE A 107 -4.77 9.64 17.53
CA ILE A 107 -4.31 9.79 16.14
C ILE A 107 -2.84 10.20 16.09
N GLY A 108 -2.43 11.22 16.86
CA GLY A 108 -1.05 11.69 16.89
C GLY A 108 -0.06 10.61 17.37
N ASP A 109 -0.39 9.96 18.49
CA ASP A 109 0.43 8.89 19.08
C ASP A 109 0.43 7.63 18.22
N GLY A 110 -0.72 7.31 17.62
CA GLY A 110 -0.87 6.19 16.70
C GLY A 110 0.07 6.34 15.50
N PHE A 111 0.09 7.52 14.89
CA PHE A 111 1.03 7.85 13.82
C PHE A 111 2.48 7.76 14.26
N LYS A 112 2.84 8.40 15.39
CA LYS A 112 4.22 8.40 15.88
C LYS A 112 4.76 6.97 16.08
N ASN A 113 3.93 6.08 16.60
CA ASN A 113 4.30 4.69 16.82
C ASN A 113 4.29 3.86 15.51
N ALA A 114 3.38 4.15 14.58
CA ALA A 114 3.29 3.45 13.30
C ALA A 114 4.45 3.77 12.35
N ILE A 115 4.96 5.02 12.35
CA ILE A 115 6.01 5.46 11.44
C ILE A 115 7.25 4.57 11.52
N ARG A 116 7.68 4.20 12.74
CA ARG A 116 8.87 3.34 12.91
C ARG A 116 8.67 1.99 12.22
N THR A 117 7.54 1.33 12.48
CA THR A 117 7.21 0.03 11.89
C THR A 117 7.11 0.10 10.37
N ILE A 118 6.50 1.17 9.83
CA ILE A 118 6.34 1.36 8.37
C ILE A 118 7.70 1.59 7.72
N VAL A 119 8.57 2.41 8.32
CA VAL A 119 9.90 2.65 7.76
C VAL A 119 10.73 1.36 7.80
N ASP A 120 10.71 0.62 8.92
CA ASP A 120 11.47 -0.63 9.06
C ASP A 120 10.99 -1.69 8.04
N SER A 121 9.68 -1.84 7.83
CA SER A 121 9.13 -2.81 6.85
C SER A 121 9.42 -2.41 5.39
N ASN A 122 9.37 -1.13 5.05
CA ASN A 122 9.68 -0.67 3.69
C ASN A 122 11.19 -0.71 3.43
N VAL A 123 12.04 -0.35 4.39
CA VAL A 123 13.50 -0.41 4.24
C VAL A 123 13.98 -1.84 4.02
N THR A 124 13.45 -2.82 4.76
CA THR A 124 13.79 -4.24 4.54
C THR A 124 13.35 -4.72 3.15
N THR A 125 12.22 -4.24 2.64
CA THR A 125 11.79 -4.53 1.27
C THR A 125 12.72 -3.87 0.24
N LEU A 126 13.16 -2.63 0.46
CA LEU A 126 14.11 -1.96 -0.43
C LEU A 126 15.48 -2.63 -0.44
N ILE A 127 15.95 -3.14 0.70
CA ILE A 127 17.17 -3.94 0.78
C ILE A 127 17.03 -5.21 -0.07
N THR A 128 15.87 -5.86 0.02
CA THR A 128 15.57 -7.06 -0.78
C THR A 128 15.54 -6.73 -2.27
N ALA A 129 14.86 -5.65 -2.65
CA ALA A 129 14.80 -5.19 -4.02
C ALA A 129 16.19 -4.78 -4.56
N ALA A 130 17.02 -4.13 -3.76
CA ALA A 130 18.41 -3.81 -4.11
C ALA A 130 19.26 -5.07 -4.34
N ALA A 131 19.10 -6.09 -3.48
CA ALA A 131 19.77 -7.38 -3.68
C ALA A 131 19.29 -8.07 -4.97
N LEU A 132 17.98 -8.08 -5.24
CA LEU A 132 17.41 -8.63 -6.48
C LEU A 132 17.89 -7.87 -7.72
N TYR A 133 18.05 -6.55 -7.64
CA TYR A 133 18.56 -5.77 -8.75
C TYR A 133 20.05 -6.05 -9.01
N ARG A 134 20.85 -6.16 -7.95
CA ARG A 134 22.30 -6.36 -8.04
C ARG A 134 22.68 -7.77 -8.46
N PHE A 135 22.02 -8.77 -7.89
CA PHE A 135 22.35 -10.18 -8.08
C PHE A 135 21.40 -10.91 -9.05
N GLY A 136 20.21 -10.37 -9.30
CA GLY A 136 19.26 -10.95 -10.25
C GLY A 136 19.66 -10.75 -11.70
N THR A 137 19.14 -11.60 -12.58
CA THR A 137 19.40 -11.59 -14.02
C THR A 137 18.11 -11.36 -14.81
N GLY A 138 18.24 -10.76 -16.00
CA GLY A 138 17.16 -10.55 -16.96
C GLY A 138 15.84 -10.05 -16.34
N PRO A 139 14.75 -10.85 -16.32
CA PRO A 139 13.44 -10.45 -15.78
C PRO A 139 13.41 -10.07 -14.30
N ILE A 140 14.29 -10.63 -13.47
CA ILE A 140 14.31 -10.36 -12.01
C ILE A 140 14.68 -8.90 -11.73
N LYS A 141 15.52 -8.29 -12.58
CA LYS A 141 15.84 -6.86 -12.46
C LYS A 141 14.62 -5.97 -12.71
N GLY A 142 13.76 -6.34 -13.65
CA GLY A 142 12.49 -5.64 -13.91
C GLY A 142 11.57 -5.68 -12.69
N PHE A 143 11.42 -6.85 -12.06
CA PHE A 143 10.69 -6.99 -10.79
C PHE A 143 11.29 -6.14 -9.67
N ALA A 144 12.62 -6.12 -9.53
CA ALA A 144 13.29 -5.34 -8.51
C ALA A 144 13.04 -3.82 -8.67
N VAL A 145 13.02 -3.32 -9.91
CA VAL A 145 12.72 -1.91 -10.21
C VAL A 145 11.27 -1.57 -9.87
N THR A 146 10.30 -2.39 -10.33
CA THR A 146 8.88 -2.12 -10.05
C THR A 146 8.56 -2.21 -8.56
N LEU A 147 9.17 -3.18 -7.86
CA LEU A 147 9.05 -3.32 -6.41
C LEU A 147 9.62 -2.09 -5.68
N SER A 148 10.85 -1.67 -6.03
CA SER A 148 11.50 -0.51 -5.40
C SER A 148 10.68 0.76 -5.58
N LEU A 149 10.20 1.00 -6.81
CA LEU A 149 9.39 2.15 -7.15
C LEU A 149 8.08 2.17 -6.35
N GLY A 150 7.38 1.03 -6.29
CA GLY A 150 6.12 0.92 -5.57
C GLY A 150 6.28 1.13 -4.07
N VAL A 151 7.32 0.56 -3.46
CA VAL A 151 7.63 0.75 -2.05
C VAL A 151 7.90 2.22 -1.72
N VAL A 152 8.71 2.91 -2.52
CA VAL A 152 9.01 4.34 -2.28
C VAL A 152 7.75 5.19 -2.40
N ILE A 153 6.96 5.01 -3.46
CA ILE A 153 5.74 5.79 -3.69
C ILE A 153 4.71 5.52 -2.57
N SER A 154 4.50 4.25 -2.20
CA SER A 154 3.62 3.85 -1.10
C SER A 154 4.03 4.49 0.22
N MET A 155 5.32 4.44 0.55
CA MET A 155 5.84 5.02 1.79
C MET A 155 5.63 6.54 1.82
N VAL A 156 5.84 7.24 0.70
CA VAL A 156 5.61 8.69 0.61
C VAL A 156 4.13 9.02 0.79
N ILE A 157 3.23 8.29 0.14
CA ILE A 157 1.78 8.55 0.22
C ILE A 157 1.25 8.26 1.62
N SER A 158 1.64 7.15 2.24
CA SER A 158 1.19 6.80 3.59
C SER A 158 1.71 7.80 4.64
N LEU A 159 2.97 8.25 4.53
CA LEU A 159 3.58 9.15 5.51
C LEU A 159 3.19 10.62 5.34
N LEU A 160 2.97 11.10 4.11
CA LEU A 160 2.65 12.50 3.84
C LEU A 160 1.16 12.71 3.62
N PHE A 161 0.54 11.97 2.69
CA PHE A 161 -0.83 12.20 2.29
C PHE A 161 -1.83 11.64 3.31
N THR A 162 -1.75 10.34 3.61
CA THR A 162 -2.66 9.68 4.56
C THR A 162 -2.57 10.33 5.94
N ARG A 163 -1.35 10.68 6.39
CA ARG A 163 -1.12 11.44 7.63
C ARG A 163 -1.82 12.79 7.65
N SER A 164 -1.65 13.59 6.61
CA SER A 164 -2.20 14.95 6.55
C SER A 164 -3.73 14.92 6.57
N ILE A 165 -4.34 13.99 5.82
CA ILE A 165 -5.79 13.82 5.78
C ILE A 165 -6.36 13.39 7.12
N ILE A 166 -5.76 12.40 7.77
CA ILE A 166 -6.28 11.90 9.06
C ILE A 166 -6.08 12.94 10.16
N PHE A 167 -4.98 13.70 10.13
CA PHE A 167 -4.77 14.79 11.06
C PHE A 167 -5.79 15.93 10.86
N LEU A 168 -6.11 16.27 9.62
CA LEU A 168 -7.16 17.24 9.31
C LEU A 168 -8.54 16.74 9.81
N MET A 169 -8.84 15.45 9.59
CA MET A 169 -10.06 14.81 10.06
C MET A 169 -10.17 14.81 11.59
N ALA A 170 -9.05 14.66 12.31
CA ALA A 170 -9.02 14.72 13.78
C ALA A 170 -9.49 16.07 14.34
N GLY A 171 -9.51 17.14 13.52
CA GLY A 171 -10.09 18.43 13.86
C GLY A 171 -11.63 18.47 13.82
N ILE A 172 -12.28 17.48 13.18
CA ILE A 172 -13.73 17.43 12.99
C ILE A 172 -14.36 16.44 14.00
N PRO A 173 -15.12 16.90 15.02
CA PRO A 173 -15.61 16.05 16.11
C PRO A 173 -16.47 14.86 15.67
N ARG A 174 -17.23 15.00 14.57
CA ARG A 174 -18.07 13.93 14.01
C ARG A 174 -17.26 12.81 13.35
N MET A 175 -16.10 13.11 12.79
CA MET A 175 -15.24 12.14 12.09
C MET A 175 -14.18 11.52 13.01
N ALA A 176 -13.95 12.14 14.16
CA ALA A 176 -13.15 11.59 15.26
C ALA A 176 -13.97 10.68 16.20
N ALA A 177 -15.25 10.45 15.91
CA ALA A 177 -16.11 9.62 16.75
C ALA A 177 -15.62 8.15 16.75
N PRO A 178 -15.58 7.46 17.90
CA PRO A 178 -15.12 6.06 17.99
C PRO A 178 -15.86 5.11 17.04
N GLY A 179 -17.16 5.35 16.82
CA GLY A 179 -17.97 4.57 15.88
C GLY A 179 -17.57 4.74 14.41
N PHE A 180 -17.07 5.92 14.02
CA PHE A 180 -16.59 6.21 12.66
C PHE A 180 -15.21 5.57 12.40
N LEU A 181 -14.39 5.48 13.45
CA LEU A 181 -13.06 4.86 13.44
C LEU A 181 -13.10 3.32 13.62
N GLY A 182 -14.29 2.72 13.62
CA GLY A 182 -14.46 1.26 13.75
C GLY A 182 -14.14 0.71 15.14
N VAL A 183 -14.09 1.56 16.17
CA VAL A 183 -13.86 1.14 17.56
C VAL A 183 -15.19 1.13 18.31
N ARG A 184 -15.65 -0.05 18.71
CA ARG A 184 -16.78 -0.19 19.63
C ARG A 184 -16.24 0.11 21.04
N ARG A 185 -16.52 1.31 21.56
CA ARG A 185 -16.17 1.66 22.96
C ARG A 185 -16.77 0.58 23.87
N ARG A 186 -15.95 -0.16 24.62
CA ARG A 186 -16.47 -0.95 25.75
C ARG A 186 -17.08 0.07 26.71
N SER A 187 -18.40 0.04 26.81
CA SER A 187 -19.12 0.67 27.92
C SER A 187 -18.59 -0.01 29.16
N ASN A 188 -17.75 0.68 29.94
CA ASN A 188 -17.63 0.31 31.33
C ASN A 188 -18.93 0.78 32.00
N GLU A 189 -19.47 -0.13 32.80
CA GLU A 189 -20.57 0.03 33.74
C GLU A 189 -20.44 1.31 34.59
#